data_AF-A0A518CCV7-F1
#
_entry.id   AF-A0A518CCV7-F1
#
_cell.length_a   1.000
_cell.length_b   1.000
_cell.length_c   1.000
_cell.angle_alpha   90.00
_cell.angle_beta   90.00
_cell.angle_gamma   90.00
#
_symmetry.space_group_name_H-M   'P 1'
#
loop_
_entity.id
_entity.type
_entity.pdbx_description
1 polymer ?
#
loop_
_entity_poly.entity_id
_entity_poly.type
_entity_poly.pdbx_seq_one_letter_code
_entity_poly.pdbx_strand_id
1 'polypeptide(L)'
;MITRRFCLITVTLTLGVVAFALRVQAGDWPQILGPQRNGHAEEENLLDQWPRRGPTEVWKKDLGSGYAGPAVADGVVYLFHRQSNSELLEAVELKTGKKIWSRDMRASYQASINPDDGPRCVPVVTKDAVIVYGAAGFLRSVDRQTGKLRWEVDLAGNFGAPDGYFGAGSTPIVFEKSVLVNVGGRNGAGIVAVNLEDGQFQWKSVDDAASYSSPVMAKIADRPYAVFVTRLQTVVVDPFTGSVLYGFPFGARGPTVNAATPIVAGNKLFVTASYGVGAKLVELEKTQFKPIWENDDTLSSQYNTPVLVGDYLYGIHGREDLGSPELRCVELATGRVMWSEQLPGTAHLIYADRKLIAVTNEGTAILFLPDEKKFAEISRFRASNDIVRALPALSGGYLLVRETGTRGGPIRCFQIGKSP
;
A
#
# COMPACT_ATOMS: atom_id res chain seq x y z
N MET A 1 -68.67 14.70 37.06
CA MET A 1 -67.39 15.11 36.43
C MET A 1 -66.27 14.33 37.10
N ILE A 2 -65.80 13.25 36.47
CA ILE A 2 -64.67 12.44 36.96
C ILE A 2 -63.68 12.37 35.79
N THR A 3 -62.57 13.09 35.90
CA THR A 3 -61.53 13.20 34.88
C THR A 3 -60.48 12.11 35.11
N ARG A 4 -60.44 11.10 34.23
CA ARG A 4 -59.35 10.11 34.18
C ARG A 4 -58.15 10.70 33.44
N ARG A 5 -56.99 10.79 34.08
CA ARG A 5 -55.70 11.08 33.43
C ARG A 5 -55.03 9.77 33.03
N PHE A 6 -54.84 9.55 31.73
CA PHE A 6 -53.96 8.51 31.20
C PHE A 6 -52.54 9.07 31.11
N CYS A 7 -51.58 8.39 31.73
CA CYS A 7 -50.16 8.69 31.62
C CYS A 7 -49.57 7.76 30.55
N LEU A 8 -49.22 8.30 29.37
CA LEU A 8 -48.45 7.56 28.37
C LEU A 8 -46.97 7.56 28.78
N ILE A 9 -46.40 6.37 28.96
CA ILE A 9 -44.96 6.17 29.13
C ILE A 9 -44.39 5.88 27.74
N THR A 10 -43.65 6.83 27.19
CA THR A 10 -42.91 6.64 25.93
C THR A 10 -41.59 5.94 26.24
N VAL A 11 -41.44 4.68 25.82
CA VAL A 11 -40.18 3.94 25.91
C VAL A 11 -39.35 4.23 24.66
N THR A 12 -38.30 5.03 24.80
CA THR A 12 -37.36 5.33 23.72
C THR A 12 -36.32 4.21 23.64
N LEU A 13 -36.46 3.32 22.66
CA LEU A 13 -35.48 2.25 22.39
C LEU A 13 -34.24 2.86 21.70
N THR A 14 -33.16 3.07 22.45
CA THR A 14 -31.90 3.57 21.89
C THR A 14 -31.15 2.39 21.27
N LEU A 15 -31.16 2.29 19.95
CA LEU A 15 -30.36 1.31 19.20
C LEU A 15 -28.88 1.76 19.26
N GLY A 16 -28.12 1.18 20.18
CA GLY A 16 -26.68 1.42 20.28
C GLY A 16 -25.95 0.78 19.10
N VAL A 17 -25.47 1.60 18.17
CA VAL A 17 -24.52 1.16 17.14
C VAL A 17 -23.18 0.89 17.82
N VAL A 18 -22.89 -0.38 18.08
CA VAL A 18 -21.56 -0.81 18.53
C VAL A 18 -20.64 -0.80 17.32
N ALA A 19 -19.91 0.30 17.13
CA ALA A 19 -18.81 0.38 16.18
C ALA A 19 -17.67 -0.52 16.70
N PHE A 20 -17.44 -1.66 16.05
CA PHE A 20 -16.22 -2.44 16.24
C PHE A 20 -15.06 -1.68 15.59
N ALA A 21 -14.46 -0.76 16.33
CA ALA A 21 -13.15 -0.24 15.98
C ALA A 21 -12.14 -1.39 16.07
N LEU A 22 -11.42 -1.66 14.98
CA LEU A 22 -10.22 -2.50 15.03
C LEU A 22 -9.29 -1.87 16.06
N ARG A 23 -8.95 -2.61 17.13
CA ARG A 23 -7.83 -2.22 17.99
C ARG A 23 -6.57 -2.47 17.19
N VAL A 24 -6.13 -1.46 16.45
CA VAL A 24 -4.76 -1.37 15.98
C VAL A 24 -3.92 -1.23 17.24
N GLN A 25 -2.98 -2.15 17.46
CA GLN A 25 -2.01 -1.95 18.52
C GLN A 25 -1.06 -0.84 18.05
N ALA A 26 -0.74 0.09 18.95
CA ALA A 26 0.22 1.16 18.70
C ALA A 26 1.43 0.67 17.88
N GLY A 27 1.70 1.33 16.74
CA GLY A 27 2.80 0.97 15.85
C GLY A 27 2.59 -0.22 14.91
N ASP A 28 1.38 -0.73 14.67
CA ASP A 28 1.17 -1.78 13.64
C ASP A 28 1.30 -1.24 12.20
N TRP A 29 1.77 -2.09 11.28
CA TRP A 29 1.90 -1.81 9.84
C TRP A 29 1.27 -2.93 9.01
N PRO A 30 -0.06 -3.14 9.10
CA PRO A 30 -0.70 -4.41 8.71
C PRO A 30 -0.83 -4.59 7.19
N GLN A 31 -0.45 -3.60 6.39
CA GLN A 31 -0.64 -3.60 4.94
C GLN A 31 0.30 -2.61 4.25
N ILE A 32 0.25 -2.57 2.92
CA ILE A 32 0.96 -1.58 2.09
C ILE A 32 0.76 -0.16 2.62
N LEU A 33 1.86 0.59 2.76
CA LEU A 33 1.85 2.00 3.19
C LEU A 33 1.19 2.24 4.57
N GLY A 34 1.19 1.23 5.44
CA GLY A 34 0.74 1.36 6.82
C GLY A 34 -0.77 1.19 7.02
N PRO A 35 -1.27 1.47 8.24
CA PRO A 35 -2.65 1.15 8.62
C PRO A 35 -3.70 1.80 7.72
N GLN A 36 -3.42 3.00 7.21
CA GLN A 36 -4.34 3.78 6.37
C GLN A 36 -3.95 3.84 4.88
N ARG A 37 -2.92 3.09 4.45
CA ARG A 37 -2.37 3.11 3.07
C ARG A 37 -1.88 4.49 2.58
N ASN A 38 -1.45 5.36 3.49
CA ASN A 38 -1.03 6.73 3.19
C ASN A 38 0.43 7.02 3.54
N GLY A 39 1.17 6.01 4.00
CA GLY A 39 2.57 6.12 4.43
C GLY A 39 2.74 6.70 5.83
N HIS A 40 1.68 6.85 6.62
CA HIS A 40 1.76 7.32 8.00
C HIS A 40 1.83 6.14 8.97
N ALA A 41 2.86 6.12 9.82
CA ALA A 41 2.92 5.26 10.98
C ALA A 41 2.29 5.97 12.18
N GLU A 42 1.40 5.27 12.89
CA GLU A 42 0.70 5.82 14.04
C GLU A 42 1.40 5.43 15.34
N GLU A 43 1.44 6.35 16.31
CA GLU A 43 1.93 6.11 17.68
C GLU A 43 3.40 5.62 17.77
N GLU A 44 4.21 5.96 16.77
CA GLU A 44 5.65 5.71 16.76
C GLU A 44 6.42 6.75 17.59
N ASN A 45 7.54 6.33 18.21
CA ASN A 45 8.46 7.20 18.91
C ASN A 45 9.89 6.98 18.38
N LEU A 46 10.31 7.85 17.46
CA LEU A 46 11.58 7.69 16.77
C LEU A 46 12.74 8.25 17.61
N LEU A 47 13.95 7.74 17.34
CA LEU A 47 15.15 8.45 17.77
C LEU A 47 15.16 9.87 17.16
N ASP A 48 15.68 10.83 17.92
CA ASP A 48 15.79 12.21 17.43
C ASP A 48 16.88 12.36 16.39
N GLN A 49 17.90 11.49 16.44
CA GLN A 49 18.94 11.35 15.44
C GLN A 49 19.46 9.91 15.49
N TRP A 50 19.80 9.32 14.34
CA TRP A 50 20.46 8.02 14.31
C TRP A 50 21.97 8.15 14.58
N PRO A 51 22.60 7.14 15.22
CA PRO A 51 24.05 7.10 15.37
C PRO A 51 24.75 7.14 14.01
N ARG A 52 25.95 7.72 13.95
CA ARG A 52 26.74 7.83 12.70
C ARG A 52 27.01 6.47 12.02
N ARG A 53 27.09 5.38 12.79
CA ARG A 53 27.26 4.01 12.28
C ARG A 53 25.94 3.34 11.87
N GLY A 54 24.83 4.05 12.01
CA GLY A 54 23.49 3.52 11.88
C GLY A 54 22.90 3.03 13.20
N PRO A 55 21.57 2.84 13.24
CA PRO A 55 20.86 2.14 14.30
C PRO A 55 21.31 0.67 14.41
N THR A 56 20.95 0.02 15.50
CA THR A 56 21.22 -1.41 15.70
C THR A 56 20.44 -2.25 14.70
N GLU A 57 21.13 -3.07 13.89
CA GLU A 57 20.52 -4.18 13.16
C GLU A 57 20.21 -5.29 14.17
N VAL A 58 18.92 -5.57 14.38
CA VAL A 58 18.42 -6.49 15.41
C VAL A 58 18.44 -7.93 14.90
N TRP A 59 18.11 -8.12 13.63
CA TRP A 59 18.20 -9.40 12.94
C TRP A 59 18.18 -9.19 11.42
N LYS A 60 18.60 -10.26 10.73
CA LYS A 60 18.61 -10.40 9.27
C LYS A 60 18.05 -11.78 8.91
N LYS A 61 17.26 -11.85 7.83
CA LYS A 61 16.72 -13.11 7.31
C LYS A 61 16.79 -13.12 5.79
N ASP A 62 17.33 -14.20 5.21
CA ASP A 62 17.36 -14.39 3.77
C ASP A 62 15.95 -14.72 3.25
N LEU A 63 15.58 -14.09 2.13
CA LEU A 63 14.34 -14.33 1.40
C LEU A 63 14.65 -14.69 -0.05
N GLY A 64 13.67 -15.29 -0.72
CA GLY A 64 13.73 -15.53 -2.16
C GLY A 64 13.31 -14.32 -3.00
N SER A 65 12.91 -14.57 -4.25
CA SER A 65 12.51 -13.55 -5.22
C SER A 65 11.19 -12.85 -4.85
N GLY A 66 10.89 -11.77 -5.55
CA GLY A 66 9.71 -10.92 -5.34
C GLY A 66 10.02 -9.60 -4.66
N TYR A 67 9.14 -8.63 -4.85
CA TYR A 67 9.27 -7.26 -4.34
C TYR A 67 8.22 -6.90 -3.28
N ALA A 68 7.46 -7.89 -2.80
CA ALA A 68 6.50 -7.66 -1.72
C ALA A 68 7.20 -7.12 -0.46
N GLY A 69 6.73 -5.97 0.01
CA GLY A 69 7.12 -5.41 1.30
C GLY A 69 6.61 -6.28 2.46
N PRO A 70 7.20 -6.14 3.67
CA PRO A 70 6.70 -6.77 4.87
C PRO A 70 5.40 -6.10 5.37
N ALA A 71 4.58 -6.86 6.06
CA ALA A 71 3.49 -6.35 6.89
C ALA A 71 3.72 -6.75 8.35
N VAL A 72 3.32 -5.92 9.30
CA VAL A 72 3.51 -6.16 10.74
C VAL A 72 2.21 -5.95 11.48
N ALA A 73 1.82 -6.92 12.32
CA ALA A 73 0.68 -6.76 13.22
C ALA A 73 0.88 -7.57 14.51
N ASP A 74 0.59 -6.96 15.66
CA ASP A 74 0.76 -7.55 16.99
C ASP A 74 2.17 -8.15 17.21
N GLY A 75 3.20 -7.46 16.74
CA GLY A 75 4.60 -7.90 16.89
C GLY A 75 4.99 -9.10 16.01
N VAL A 76 4.17 -9.46 15.03
CA VAL A 76 4.46 -10.50 14.03
C VAL A 76 4.67 -9.86 12.67
N VAL A 77 5.77 -10.22 12.01
CA VAL A 77 6.11 -9.81 10.64
C VAL A 77 5.69 -10.90 9.68
N TYR A 78 4.94 -10.51 8.65
CA TYR A 78 4.49 -11.36 7.56
C TYR A 78 5.31 -11.04 6.30
N LEU A 79 5.94 -12.07 5.74
CA LEU A 79 6.86 -11.98 4.61
C LEU A 79 6.34 -12.84 3.46
N PHE A 80 6.18 -12.24 2.29
CA PHE A 80 5.73 -12.95 1.09
C PHE A 80 6.81 -12.89 0.01
N HIS A 81 7.32 -14.05 -0.36
CA HIS A 81 8.44 -14.16 -1.31
C HIS A 81 8.38 -15.50 -2.04
N ARG A 82 9.19 -15.69 -3.07
CA ARG A 82 9.21 -16.94 -3.83
C ARG A 82 10.53 -17.65 -3.67
N GLN A 83 10.46 -18.93 -3.31
CA GLN A 83 11.60 -19.83 -3.31
C GLN A 83 11.31 -20.99 -4.26
N SER A 84 12.10 -21.08 -5.34
CA SER A 84 11.93 -22.09 -6.39
C SER A 84 10.49 -22.08 -6.96
N ASN A 85 9.73 -23.16 -6.79
CA ASN A 85 8.37 -23.31 -7.32
C ASN A 85 7.28 -23.01 -6.27
N SER A 86 7.62 -22.28 -5.21
CA SER A 86 6.70 -21.95 -4.11
C SER A 86 6.72 -20.46 -3.79
N GLU A 87 5.55 -19.83 -3.76
CA GLU A 87 5.34 -18.56 -3.07
C GLU A 87 5.15 -18.89 -1.58
N LEU A 88 6.11 -18.44 -0.76
CA LEU A 88 6.18 -18.64 0.67
C LEU A 88 5.58 -17.45 1.40
N LEU A 89 4.59 -17.70 2.24
CA LEU A 89 4.16 -16.77 3.27
C LEU A 89 4.74 -17.20 4.62
N GLU A 90 5.62 -16.40 5.19
CA GLU A 90 6.23 -16.66 6.50
C GLU A 90 5.72 -15.66 7.55
N ALA A 91 5.53 -16.15 8.77
CA ALA A 91 5.35 -15.33 9.95
C ALA A 91 6.58 -15.45 10.86
N VAL A 92 7.18 -14.32 11.24
CA VAL A 92 8.34 -14.26 12.15
C VAL A 92 8.09 -13.24 13.26
N GLU A 93 8.72 -13.42 14.42
CA GLU A 93 8.68 -12.46 15.52
C GLU A 93 9.41 -11.15 15.14
N LEU A 94 8.78 -9.99 15.35
CA LEU A 94 9.35 -8.68 15.01
C LEU A 94 10.69 -8.39 15.69
N LYS A 95 10.85 -8.81 16.94
CA LYS A 95 12.05 -8.48 17.74
C LYS A 95 13.22 -9.43 17.52
N THR A 96 12.98 -10.64 17.02
CA THR A 96 14.00 -11.70 16.96
C THR A 96 14.21 -12.27 15.56
N GLY A 97 13.27 -12.05 14.64
CA GLY A 97 13.25 -12.70 13.32
C GLY A 97 12.98 -14.21 13.38
N LYS A 98 12.66 -14.75 14.57
CA LYS A 98 12.41 -16.18 14.75
C LYS A 98 11.12 -16.58 14.05
N LYS A 99 11.19 -17.65 13.26
CA LYS A 99 10.03 -18.21 12.56
C LYS A 99 8.97 -18.72 13.54
N ILE A 100 7.73 -18.28 13.32
CA ILE A 100 6.52 -18.76 13.98
C ILE A 100 5.90 -19.87 13.12
N TRP A 101 5.59 -19.55 11.86
CA TRP A 101 5.08 -20.52 10.88
C TRP A 101 5.50 -20.14 9.45
N SER A 102 5.39 -21.09 8.53
CA SER A 102 5.56 -20.88 7.09
C SER A 102 4.47 -21.61 6.33
N ARG A 103 3.98 -21.01 5.25
CA ARG A 103 3.03 -21.62 4.34
C ARG A 103 3.53 -21.58 2.91
N ASP A 104 3.69 -22.78 2.36
CA ASP A 104 4.07 -22.99 0.97
C ASP A 104 2.82 -23.00 0.08
N MET A 105 2.86 -22.24 -1.01
CA MET A 105 1.79 -22.14 -1.99
C MET A 105 2.40 -22.22 -3.39
N ARG A 106 1.82 -23.02 -4.28
CA ARG A 106 2.41 -23.27 -5.60
C ARG A 106 2.59 -21.96 -6.37
N ALA A 107 3.81 -21.74 -6.88
CA ALA A 107 4.12 -20.66 -7.80
C ALA A 107 4.04 -21.17 -9.25
N SER A 108 3.42 -20.39 -10.13
CA SER A 108 3.33 -20.71 -11.56
C SER A 108 3.67 -19.53 -12.48
N TYR A 109 3.89 -18.33 -11.93
CA TYR A 109 4.24 -17.15 -12.72
C TYR A 109 5.59 -17.35 -13.40
N GLN A 110 5.70 -16.91 -14.65
CA GLN A 110 6.94 -16.90 -15.41
C GLN A 110 7.21 -15.49 -15.89
N ALA A 111 8.32 -14.92 -15.44
CA ALA A 111 8.67 -13.55 -15.75
C ALA A 111 9.09 -13.40 -17.22
N SER A 112 8.63 -12.33 -17.87
CA SER A 112 8.88 -12.07 -19.30
C SER A 112 9.66 -10.78 -19.56
N ILE A 113 9.57 -9.80 -18.65
CA ILE A 113 10.22 -8.48 -18.80
C ILE A 113 11.53 -8.38 -18.02
N ASN A 114 11.59 -8.96 -16.82
CA ASN A 114 12.78 -8.98 -15.98
C ASN A 114 12.93 -10.38 -15.34
N PRO A 115 14.06 -10.71 -14.70
CA PRO A 115 14.25 -12.05 -14.13
C PRO A 115 13.51 -12.30 -12.81
N ASP A 116 12.81 -11.31 -12.25
CA ASP A 116 12.10 -11.44 -10.98
C ASP A 116 10.71 -12.07 -11.19
N ASP A 117 10.50 -13.22 -10.57
CA ASP A 117 9.33 -14.08 -10.74
C ASP A 117 8.51 -14.25 -9.45
N GLY A 118 8.84 -13.47 -8.41
CA GLY A 118 8.19 -13.54 -7.12
C GLY A 118 7.06 -12.53 -6.93
N PRO A 119 6.33 -12.63 -5.82
CA PRO A 119 5.18 -11.79 -5.54
C PRO A 119 5.57 -10.33 -5.29
N ARG A 120 4.66 -9.41 -5.64
CA ARG A 120 4.82 -7.96 -5.47
C ARG A 120 3.88 -7.35 -4.43
N CYS A 121 2.72 -7.97 -4.23
CA CYS A 121 1.72 -7.49 -3.30
C CYS A 121 2.19 -7.66 -1.86
N VAL A 122 2.10 -6.60 -1.06
CA VAL A 122 2.33 -6.66 0.40
C VAL A 122 1.22 -7.50 1.03
N PRO A 123 1.50 -8.38 2.00
CA PRO A 123 0.45 -9.07 2.74
C PRO A 123 -0.54 -8.10 3.39
N VAL A 124 -1.82 -8.44 3.41
CA VAL A 124 -2.85 -7.69 4.14
C VAL A 124 -3.26 -8.48 5.37
N VAL A 125 -2.91 -7.97 6.54
CA VAL A 125 -3.18 -8.62 7.82
C VAL A 125 -4.52 -8.11 8.35
N THR A 126 -5.45 -9.03 8.51
CA THR A 126 -6.73 -8.81 9.20
C THR A 126 -6.64 -9.39 10.61
N LYS A 127 -7.71 -9.26 11.39
CA LYS A 127 -7.79 -9.86 12.73
C LYS A 127 -7.45 -11.35 12.72
N ASP A 128 -8.05 -12.09 11.78
CA ASP A 128 -8.03 -13.56 11.79
C ASP A 128 -7.22 -14.16 10.62
N ALA A 129 -7.01 -13.42 9.53
CA ALA A 129 -6.36 -13.92 8.31
C ALA A 129 -5.26 -13.01 7.79
N VAL A 130 -4.32 -13.59 7.05
CA VAL A 130 -3.38 -12.88 6.19
C VAL A 130 -3.79 -13.14 4.74
N ILE A 131 -4.10 -12.08 4.01
CA ILE A 131 -4.49 -12.13 2.60
C ILE A 131 -3.26 -11.84 1.75
N VAL A 132 -2.98 -12.69 0.78
CA VAL A 132 -1.88 -12.53 -0.17
C VAL A 132 -2.37 -12.71 -1.59
N TYR A 133 -1.77 -11.95 -2.52
CA TYR A 133 -2.07 -12.01 -3.94
C TYR A 133 -0.79 -12.30 -4.72
N GLY A 134 -0.70 -13.54 -5.22
CA GLY A 134 0.48 -14.08 -5.90
C GLY A 134 0.66 -13.49 -7.29
N ALA A 135 1.89 -13.55 -7.80
CA ALA A 135 2.26 -12.97 -9.11
C ALA A 135 1.46 -13.57 -10.28
N ALA A 136 1.03 -14.83 -10.15
CA ALA A 136 0.20 -15.54 -11.13
C ALA A 136 -1.32 -15.28 -10.99
N GLY A 137 -1.75 -14.37 -10.10
CA GLY A 137 -3.16 -14.03 -9.94
C GLY A 137 -3.96 -14.96 -9.01
N PHE A 138 -3.28 -15.72 -8.16
CA PHE A 138 -3.94 -16.47 -7.08
C PHE A 138 -4.12 -15.58 -5.85
N LEU A 139 -5.37 -15.36 -5.44
CA LEU A 139 -5.72 -14.70 -4.19
C LEU A 139 -5.94 -15.76 -3.11
N ARG A 140 -5.33 -15.57 -1.93
CA ARG A 140 -5.34 -16.58 -0.87
C ARG A 140 -5.57 -15.96 0.49
N SER A 141 -6.32 -16.67 1.32
CA SER A 141 -6.49 -16.37 2.75
C SER A 141 -5.82 -17.45 3.57
N VAL A 142 -4.91 -17.01 4.45
CA VAL A 142 -4.15 -17.89 5.35
C VAL A 142 -4.52 -17.54 6.78
N ASP A 143 -4.78 -18.56 7.59
CA ASP A 143 -5.04 -18.41 9.01
C ASP A 143 -3.84 -17.73 9.70
N ARG A 144 -4.11 -16.60 10.34
CA ARG A 144 -3.06 -15.72 10.87
C ARG A 144 -2.22 -16.39 11.96
N GLN A 145 -2.83 -17.26 12.77
CA GLN A 145 -2.19 -17.87 13.93
C GLN A 145 -1.43 -19.15 13.54
N THR A 146 -2.02 -19.97 12.68
CA THR A 146 -1.53 -21.33 12.38
C THR A 146 -0.81 -21.44 11.05
N GLY A 147 -0.94 -20.46 10.16
CA GLY A 147 -0.39 -20.53 8.79
C GLY A 147 -1.16 -21.49 7.86
N LYS A 148 -2.31 -22.02 8.29
CA LYS A 148 -3.13 -22.93 7.46
C LYS A 148 -3.85 -22.15 6.37
N LEU A 149 -3.77 -22.64 5.13
CA LEU A 149 -4.58 -22.10 4.03
C LEU A 149 -6.08 -22.27 4.36
N ARG A 150 -6.84 -21.17 4.30
CA ARG A 150 -8.30 -21.16 4.48
C ARG A 150 -9.01 -21.35 3.15
N TRP A 151 -8.64 -20.55 2.16
CA TRP A 151 -9.15 -20.65 0.80
C TRP A 151 -8.15 -20.07 -0.20
N GLU A 152 -8.29 -20.46 -1.47
CA GLU A 152 -7.53 -20.00 -2.62
C GLU A 152 -8.47 -19.80 -3.81
N VAL A 153 -8.29 -18.70 -4.55
CA VAL A 153 -9.05 -18.38 -5.75
C VAL A 153 -8.07 -18.03 -6.87
N ASP A 154 -8.16 -18.74 -7.99
CA ASP A 154 -7.45 -18.42 -9.23
C ASP A 154 -8.17 -17.28 -9.96
N LEU A 155 -7.91 -16.02 -9.58
CA LEU A 155 -8.57 -14.87 -10.21
C LEU A 155 -8.13 -14.71 -11.67
N ALA A 156 -6.87 -14.98 -11.98
CA ALA A 156 -6.39 -14.89 -13.36
C ALA A 156 -7.07 -15.92 -14.26
N GLY A 157 -7.12 -17.18 -13.87
CA GLY A 157 -7.81 -18.25 -14.60
C GLY A 157 -9.31 -18.02 -14.70
N ASN A 158 -9.98 -17.71 -13.58
CA ASN A 158 -11.44 -17.55 -13.54
C ASN A 158 -11.94 -16.35 -14.36
N PHE A 159 -11.14 -15.29 -14.48
CA PHE A 159 -11.53 -14.05 -15.17
C PHE A 159 -10.72 -13.75 -16.44
N GLY A 160 -9.83 -14.66 -16.86
CA GLY A 160 -9.02 -14.51 -18.06
C GLY A 160 -8.07 -13.31 -18.02
N ALA A 161 -7.52 -12.99 -16.85
CA ALA A 161 -6.58 -11.89 -16.67
C ALA A 161 -5.23 -12.22 -17.30
N PRO A 162 -4.61 -11.28 -18.02
CA PRO A 162 -3.25 -11.46 -18.53
C PRO A 162 -2.23 -11.34 -17.39
N ASP A 163 -1.03 -11.90 -17.60
CA ASP A 163 0.10 -11.79 -16.66
C ASP A 163 0.60 -10.34 -16.45
N GLY A 164 0.27 -9.42 -17.36
CA GLY A 164 0.83 -8.07 -17.37
C GLY A 164 2.34 -8.06 -17.66
N TYR A 165 3.01 -6.96 -17.28
CA TYR A 165 4.46 -6.84 -17.46
C TYR A 165 5.26 -7.59 -16.39
N PHE A 166 4.76 -7.62 -15.16
CA PHE A 166 5.51 -8.09 -14.01
C PHE A 166 4.69 -9.00 -13.07
N GLY A 167 3.61 -9.61 -13.57
CA GLY A 167 2.65 -10.35 -12.75
C GLY A 167 1.68 -9.42 -12.03
N ALA A 168 0.76 -10.00 -11.27
CA ALA A 168 -0.13 -9.23 -10.41
C ALA A 168 0.66 -8.48 -9.32
N GLY A 169 0.39 -7.17 -9.17
CA GLY A 169 1.13 -6.34 -8.21
C GLY A 169 0.35 -5.23 -7.52
N SER A 170 -0.97 -5.15 -7.72
CA SER A 170 -1.84 -4.27 -6.94
C SER A 170 -2.29 -5.01 -5.67
N THR A 171 -1.77 -4.59 -4.51
CA THR A 171 -2.13 -5.18 -3.21
C THR A 171 -3.64 -5.02 -2.95
N PRO A 172 -4.41 -6.12 -2.81
CA PRO A 172 -5.86 -6.07 -2.58
C PRO A 172 -6.24 -5.21 -1.37
N ILE A 173 -7.45 -4.69 -1.30
CA ILE A 173 -7.98 -4.04 -0.09
C ILE A 173 -9.07 -4.88 0.55
N VAL A 174 -9.03 -5.02 1.87
CA VAL A 174 -10.12 -5.63 2.64
C VAL A 174 -11.05 -4.52 3.10
N PHE A 175 -12.33 -4.65 2.79
CA PHE A 175 -13.38 -3.78 3.26
C PHE A 175 -14.53 -4.63 3.80
N GLU A 176 -14.79 -4.54 5.10
CA GLU A 176 -15.73 -5.39 5.82
C GLU A 176 -15.50 -6.89 5.52
N LYS A 177 -16.42 -7.53 4.80
CA LYS A 177 -16.39 -8.95 4.43
C LYS A 177 -15.92 -9.18 2.99
N SER A 178 -15.35 -8.18 2.34
CA SER A 178 -14.96 -8.22 0.94
C SER A 178 -13.46 -7.99 0.78
N VAL A 179 -12.84 -8.75 -0.13
CA VAL A 179 -11.50 -8.51 -0.64
C VAL A 179 -11.64 -7.98 -2.05
N LEU A 180 -11.26 -6.72 -2.26
CA LEU A 180 -11.38 -6.03 -3.54
C LEU A 180 -10.03 -6.06 -4.26
N VAL A 181 -10.01 -6.51 -5.52
CA VAL A 181 -8.79 -6.81 -6.27
C VAL A 181 -8.83 -6.16 -7.65
N ASN A 182 -7.71 -5.53 -8.03
CA ASN A 182 -7.46 -5.03 -9.38
C ASN A 182 -6.95 -6.20 -10.24
N VAL A 183 -7.87 -6.94 -10.84
CA VAL A 183 -7.59 -8.21 -11.54
C VAL A 183 -7.15 -7.97 -12.98
N GLY A 184 -7.73 -6.98 -13.66
CA GLY A 184 -7.48 -6.77 -15.09
C GLY A 184 -8.04 -7.87 -15.98
N GLY A 185 -9.07 -8.58 -15.51
CA GLY A 185 -9.74 -9.66 -16.22
C GLY A 185 -10.67 -9.16 -17.32
N ARG A 186 -11.18 -10.09 -18.13
CA ARG A 186 -12.06 -9.82 -19.27
C ARG A 186 -13.53 -9.77 -18.86
N ASN A 187 -14.38 -9.27 -19.76
CA ASN A 187 -15.84 -9.27 -19.61
C ASN A 187 -16.29 -8.53 -18.35
N GLY A 188 -15.72 -7.32 -18.13
CA GLY A 188 -16.07 -6.50 -16.98
C GLY A 188 -15.43 -6.96 -15.65
N ALA A 189 -14.32 -7.70 -15.70
CA ALA A 189 -13.60 -8.21 -14.54
C ALA A 189 -12.27 -7.49 -14.29
N GLY A 190 -12.17 -6.21 -14.65
CA GLY A 190 -11.01 -5.39 -14.31
C GLY A 190 -10.83 -5.25 -12.81
N ILE A 191 -11.94 -5.11 -12.08
CA ILE A 191 -12.00 -5.16 -10.61
C ILE A 191 -12.91 -6.30 -10.19
N VAL A 192 -12.51 -7.08 -9.19
CA VAL A 192 -13.30 -8.19 -8.64
C VAL A 192 -13.34 -8.09 -7.12
N ALA A 193 -14.50 -8.38 -6.55
CA ALA A 193 -14.66 -8.63 -5.13
C ALA A 193 -14.94 -10.10 -4.86
N VAL A 194 -14.26 -10.64 -3.85
CA VAL A 194 -14.58 -11.94 -3.27
C VAL A 194 -14.84 -11.80 -1.77
N ASN A 195 -15.57 -12.74 -1.21
CA ASN A 195 -15.85 -12.81 0.22
C ASN A 195 -14.56 -13.16 1.00
N LEU A 196 -14.29 -12.41 2.07
CA LEU A 196 -13.12 -12.57 2.94
C LEU A 196 -13.10 -13.93 3.66
N GLU A 197 -14.27 -14.49 4.00
CA GLU A 197 -14.39 -15.70 4.80
C GLU A 197 -14.14 -16.97 3.98
N ASP A 198 -14.61 -17.02 2.73
CA ASP A 198 -14.62 -18.25 1.92
C ASP A 198 -14.12 -18.09 0.47
N GLY A 199 -13.75 -16.88 0.05
CA GLY A 199 -13.26 -16.60 -1.30
C GLY A 199 -14.33 -16.63 -2.39
N GLN A 200 -15.62 -16.73 -2.05
CA GLN A 200 -16.67 -16.75 -3.05
C GLN A 200 -16.77 -15.41 -3.78
N PHE A 201 -16.98 -15.47 -5.10
CA PHE A 201 -17.24 -14.30 -5.93
C PHE A 201 -18.43 -13.50 -5.41
N GLN A 202 -18.30 -12.16 -5.35
CA GLN A 202 -19.37 -11.25 -4.96
C GLN A 202 -19.83 -10.38 -6.13
N TRP A 203 -18.88 -9.64 -6.72
CA TRP A 203 -19.16 -8.76 -7.85
C TRP A 203 -17.90 -8.54 -8.69
N LYS A 204 -18.09 -8.04 -9.91
CA LYS A 204 -17.02 -7.55 -10.78
C LYS A 204 -17.43 -6.22 -11.40
N SER A 205 -16.44 -5.43 -11.78
CA SER A 205 -16.63 -4.12 -12.37
C SER A 205 -15.53 -3.80 -13.37
N VAL A 206 -15.84 -2.87 -14.28
CA VAL A 206 -14.99 -2.27 -15.32
C VAL A 206 -14.34 -3.24 -16.32
N ASP A 207 -14.18 -2.79 -17.56
CA ASP A 207 -13.49 -3.53 -18.62
C ASP A 207 -12.17 -2.81 -18.95
N ASP A 208 -11.29 -2.77 -17.96
CA ASP A 208 -9.94 -2.21 -18.09
C ASP A 208 -8.91 -3.15 -17.48
N ALA A 209 -7.70 -3.14 -18.03
CA ALA A 209 -6.61 -3.98 -17.53
C ALA A 209 -6.13 -3.49 -16.14
N ALA A 210 -5.43 -4.37 -15.43
CA ALA A 210 -4.89 -4.05 -14.13
C ALA A 210 -3.78 -2.99 -14.22
N SER A 211 -3.61 -2.25 -13.12
CA SER A 211 -2.37 -1.55 -12.84
C SER A 211 -1.67 -2.16 -11.62
N TYR A 212 -0.56 -1.56 -11.20
CA TYR A 212 0.18 -1.95 -9.99
C TYR A 212 -0.18 -1.07 -8.79
N SER A 213 -0.95 0.00 -9.01
CA SER A 213 -1.44 0.87 -7.96
C SER A 213 -2.43 0.12 -7.09
N SER A 214 -2.16 0.10 -5.78
CA SER A 214 -3.06 -0.53 -4.82
C SER A 214 -4.26 0.39 -4.56
N PRO A 215 -5.48 -0.15 -4.40
CA PRO A 215 -6.66 0.65 -4.09
C PRO A 215 -6.63 1.24 -2.68
N VAL A 216 -7.38 2.32 -2.49
CA VAL A 216 -7.61 2.96 -1.19
C VAL A 216 -9.09 3.15 -0.93
N MET A 217 -9.48 3.23 0.33
CA MET A 217 -10.83 3.68 0.69
C MET A 217 -10.87 5.21 0.74
N ALA A 218 -11.95 5.78 0.24
CA ALA A 218 -12.29 7.18 0.34
C ALA A 218 -13.68 7.33 0.98
N LYS A 219 -13.91 8.46 1.64
CA LYS A 219 -15.22 8.82 2.18
C LYS A 219 -15.76 10.02 1.41
N ILE A 220 -16.83 9.81 0.63
CA ILE A 220 -17.44 10.86 -0.21
C ILE A 220 -18.87 11.06 0.27
N ALA A 221 -19.19 12.29 0.71
CA ALA A 221 -20.51 12.61 1.30
C ALA A 221 -20.96 11.58 2.35
N ASP A 222 -20.05 11.25 3.26
CA ASP A 222 -20.20 10.28 4.34
C ASP A 222 -20.36 8.81 3.97
N ARG A 223 -20.24 8.45 2.68
CA ARG A 223 -20.29 7.05 2.23
C ARG A 223 -18.91 6.51 1.85
N PRO A 224 -18.62 5.23 2.13
CA PRO A 224 -17.37 4.60 1.75
C PRO A 224 -17.36 4.28 0.25
N TYR A 225 -16.25 4.58 -0.40
CA TYR A 225 -15.96 4.21 -1.78
C TYR A 225 -14.56 3.66 -1.88
N ALA A 226 -14.32 2.72 -2.80
CA ALA A 226 -12.99 2.26 -3.13
C ALA A 226 -12.49 3.00 -4.37
N VAL A 227 -11.27 3.51 -4.33
CA VAL A 227 -10.62 4.17 -5.46
C VAL A 227 -9.60 3.21 -6.06
N PHE A 228 -9.74 2.94 -7.35
CA PHE A 228 -8.84 2.09 -8.12
C PHE A 228 -8.22 2.90 -9.25
N VAL A 229 -6.90 2.81 -9.38
CA VAL A 229 -6.23 3.15 -10.63
C VAL A 229 -6.08 1.85 -11.42
N THR A 230 -6.73 1.76 -12.56
CA THR A 230 -6.60 0.69 -13.54
C THR A 230 -5.57 1.09 -14.59
N ARG A 231 -5.47 0.35 -15.70
CA ARG A 231 -4.47 0.60 -16.73
C ARG A 231 -4.60 1.98 -17.36
N LEU A 232 -5.82 2.42 -17.66
CA LEU A 232 -6.12 3.64 -18.40
C LEU A 232 -7.05 4.59 -17.66
N GLN A 233 -7.56 4.20 -16.49
CA GLN A 233 -8.53 4.99 -15.74
C GLN A 233 -8.21 5.04 -14.25
N THR A 234 -8.73 6.07 -13.58
CA THR A 234 -9.00 6.02 -12.14
C THR A 234 -10.51 5.96 -11.96
N VAL A 235 -11.00 5.00 -11.19
CA VAL A 235 -12.43 4.79 -10.94
C VAL A 235 -12.73 4.77 -9.46
N VAL A 236 -13.88 5.33 -9.11
CA VAL A 236 -14.44 5.34 -7.76
C VAL A 236 -15.63 4.38 -7.77
N VAL A 237 -15.54 3.29 -7.02
CA VAL A 237 -16.54 2.22 -7.01
C VAL A 237 -17.20 2.09 -5.64
N ASP A 238 -18.49 1.79 -5.64
CA ASP A 238 -19.20 1.33 -4.46
C ASP A 238 -18.62 -0.04 -4.04
N PRO A 239 -18.06 -0.17 -2.83
CA PRO A 239 -17.35 -1.38 -2.43
C PRO A 239 -18.28 -2.57 -2.16
N PHE A 240 -19.58 -2.33 -1.99
CA PHE A 240 -20.58 -3.38 -1.75
C PHE A 240 -21.10 -3.99 -3.06
N THR A 241 -21.23 -3.18 -4.11
CA THR A 241 -21.90 -3.59 -5.36
C THR A 241 -20.99 -3.61 -6.59
N GLY A 242 -19.83 -2.96 -6.53
CA GLY A 242 -18.96 -2.74 -7.68
C GLY A 242 -19.46 -1.65 -8.64
N SER A 243 -20.59 -1.01 -8.33
CA SER A 243 -21.14 0.07 -9.17
C SER A 243 -20.15 1.23 -9.25
N VAL A 244 -19.80 1.64 -10.46
CA VAL A 244 -18.92 2.80 -10.68
C VAL A 244 -19.72 4.07 -10.40
N LEU A 245 -19.26 4.86 -9.43
CA LEU A 245 -19.81 6.18 -9.16
C LEU A 245 -19.38 7.15 -10.26
N TYR A 246 -18.08 7.18 -10.56
CA TYR A 246 -17.48 7.87 -11.69
C TYR A 246 -16.02 7.41 -11.89
N GLY A 247 -15.42 7.87 -12.98
CA GLY A 247 -13.99 7.72 -13.23
C GLY A 247 -13.45 8.78 -14.18
N PHE A 248 -12.13 8.85 -14.30
CA PHE A 248 -11.43 9.74 -15.21
C PHE A 248 -10.24 9.04 -15.88
N PRO A 249 -9.84 9.45 -17.09
CA PRO A 249 -8.65 8.91 -17.73
C PRO A 249 -7.41 9.17 -16.89
N PHE A 250 -6.62 8.12 -16.67
CA PHE A 250 -5.33 8.18 -15.99
C PHE A 250 -4.47 6.97 -16.39
N GLY A 251 -3.42 7.21 -17.15
CA GLY A 251 -2.58 6.18 -17.75
C GLY A 251 -2.46 6.34 -19.27
N ALA A 252 -1.60 5.53 -19.87
CA ALA A 252 -1.30 5.59 -21.31
C ALA A 252 -1.10 4.18 -21.89
N ARG A 253 -1.29 4.05 -23.21
CA ARG A 253 -0.94 2.83 -23.96
C ARG A 253 0.58 2.70 -24.08
N GLY A 254 1.07 1.49 -24.36
CA GLY A 254 2.51 1.19 -24.46
C GLY A 254 3.10 0.70 -23.13
N PRO A 255 4.43 0.63 -22.98
CA PRO A 255 5.10 0.07 -21.80
C PRO A 255 5.12 1.08 -20.64
N THR A 256 3.93 1.48 -20.18
CA THR A 256 3.76 2.39 -19.04
C THR A 256 3.24 1.64 -17.83
N VAL A 257 3.50 2.17 -16.64
CA VAL A 257 3.10 1.59 -15.37
C VAL A 257 2.47 2.67 -14.49
N ASN A 258 1.28 2.38 -13.94
CA ASN A 258 0.71 3.14 -12.85
C ASN A 258 0.88 2.31 -11.58
N ALA A 259 1.73 2.76 -10.65
CA ALA A 259 2.09 1.97 -9.46
C ALA A 259 1.94 2.74 -8.13
N ALA A 260 2.03 4.08 -8.15
CA ALA A 260 1.79 4.87 -6.95
C ALA A 260 0.34 4.72 -6.50
N THR A 261 0.14 4.49 -5.21
CA THR A 261 -1.18 4.36 -4.58
C THR A 261 -1.85 5.74 -4.52
N PRO A 262 -3.17 5.87 -4.78
CA PRO A 262 -3.84 7.17 -4.76
C PRO A 262 -3.87 7.77 -3.35
N ILE A 263 -3.78 9.10 -3.25
CA ILE A 263 -3.83 9.81 -1.98
C ILE A 263 -5.17 10.54 -1.87
N VAL A 264 -5.91 10.26 -0.79
CA VAL A 264 -7.17 10.90 -0.46
C VAL A 264 -6.94 11.98 0.59
N ALA A 265 -7.32 13.22 0.29
CA ALA A 265 -7.16 14.38 1.16
C ALA A 265 -8.49 15.12 1.32
N GLY A 266 -9.28 14.72 2.31
CA GLY A 266 -10.66 15.19 2.45
C GLY A 266 -11.50 14.77 1.23
N ASN A 267 -12.00 15.75 0.48
CA ASN A 267 -12.71 15.53 -0.78
C ASN A 267 -11.80 15.60 -2.02
N LYS A 268 -10.47 15.57 -1.88
CA LYS A 268 -9.55 15.59 -3.02
C LYS A 268 -8.89 14.23 -3.22
N LEU A 269 -8.59 13.93 -4.47
CA LEU A 269 -7.87 12.73 -4.87
C LEU A 269 -6.67 13.10 -5.72
N PHE A 270 -5.49 12.71 -5.26
CA PHE A 270 -4.24 12.85 -5.98
C PHE A 270 -3.80 11.50 -6.55
N VAL A 271 -3.43 11.48 -7.83
CA VAL A 271 -2.84 10.33 -8.51
C VAL A 271 -1.59 10.76 -9.28
N THR A 272 -0.62 9.86 -9.38
CA THR A 272 0.63 10.12 -10.10
C THR A 272 1.18 8.87 -10.77
N ALA A 273 1.78 9.05 -11.94
CA ALA A 273 2.55 8.05 -12.65
C ALA A 273 3.60 8.76 -13.53
N SER A 274 4.78 8.14 -13.67
CA SER A 274 5.77 8.58 -14.67
C SER A 274 5.33 8.22 -16.10
N TYR A 275 6.28 8.06 -17.02
CA TYR A 275 6.01 7.61 -18.40
C TYR A 275 5.15 8.57 -19.24
N GLY A 276 5.21 9.87 -18.96
CA GLY A 276 4.42 10.87 -19.67
C GLY A 276 2.95 10.94 -19.23
N VAL A 277 2.58 10.25 -18.15
CA VAL A 277 1.21 10.29 -17.60
C VAL A 277 1.03 11.52 -16.70
N GLY A 278 2.02 11.76 -15.83
CA GLY A 278 2.03 12.91 -14.95
C GLY A 278 1.27 12.73 -13.64
N ALA A 279 1.09 13.85 -12.98
CA ALA A 279 0.40 13.99 -11.71
C ALA A 279 -0.90 14.76 -11.91
N LYS A 280 -1.94 14.36 -11.19
CA LYS A 280 -3.28 14.95 -11.29
C LYS A 280 -3.90 15.05 -9.92
N LEU A 281 -4.43 16.24 -9.61
CA LEU A 281 -5.28 16.46 -8.46
C LEU A 281 -6.70 16.76 -8.94
N VAL A 282 -7.67 16.02 -8.40
CA VAL A 282 -9.09 16.26 -8.63
C VAL A 282 -9.82 16.49 -7.31
N GLU A 283 -10.85 17.30 -7.36
CA GLU A 283 -11.87 17.39 -6.32
C GLU A 283 -12.97 16.36 -6.62
N LEU A 284 -13.33 15.56 -5.62
CA LEU A 284 -14.38 14.57 -5.61
C LEU A 284 -15.69 15.22 -5.18
N GLU A 285 -16.61 15.39 -6.11
CA GLU A 285 -17.99 15.78 -5.84
C GLU A 285 -18.90 14.54 -5.88
N LYS A 286 -20.17 14.70 -5.49
CA LYS A 286 -21.11 13.56 -5.33
C LYS A 286 -21.22 12.68 -6.60
N THR A 287 -21.19 13.27 -7.79
CA THR A 287 -21.41 12.57 -9.06
C THR A 287 -20.41 12.96 -10.14
N GLN A 288 -19.41 13.79 -9.82
CA GLN A 288 -18.43 14.27 -10.78
C GLN A 288 -17.09 14.52 -10.10
N PHE A 289 -16.05 14.65 -10.90
CA PHE A 289 -14.76 15.16 -10.45
C PHE A 289 -14.48 16.49 -11.13
N LYS A 290 -13.77 17.37 -10.43
CA LYS A 290 -13.28 18.63 -10.99
C LYS A 290 -11.75 18.62 -10.95
N PRO A 291 -11.05 18.63 -12.11
CA PRO A 291 -9.60 18.82 -12.11
C PRO A 291 -9.24 20.13 -11.41
N ILE A 292 -8.30 20.05 -10.47
CA ILE A 292 -7.69 21.23 -9.84
C ILE A 292 -6.44 21.61 -10.62
N TRP A 293 -5.55 20.63 -10.84
CA TRP A 293 -4.37 20.77 -11.68
C TRP A 293 -3.92 19.40 -12.20
N GLU A 294 -3.22 19.40 -13.34
CA GLU A 294 -2.67 18.23 -14.00
C GLU A 294 -1.46 18.64 -14.84
N ASN A 295 -0.33 17.96 -14.68
CA ASN A 295 0.90 18.18 -15.45
C ASN A 295 1.88 17.01 -15.25
N ASP A 296 2.96 16.97 -16.02
CA ASP A 296 4.01 15.94 -15.91
C ASP A 296 5.34 16.47 -15.34
N ASP A 297 5.36 17.72 -14.88
CA ASP A 297 6.57 18.38 -14.39
C ASP A 297 6.56 18.64 -12.87
N THR A 298 5.43 18.40 -12.18
CA THR A 298 5.30 18.62 -10.73
C THR A 298 5.79 17.43 -9.91
N LEU A 299 5.15 16.26 -10.06
CA LEU A 299 5.42 15.10 -9.20
C LEU A 299 5.05 13.76 -9.85
N SER A 300 5.55 13.51 -11.06
CA SER A 300 5.41 12.21 -11.75
C SER A 300 6.27 11.12 -11.11
N SER A 301 5.65 10.21 -10.36
CA SER A 301 6.34 9.14 -9.63
C SER A 301 6.25 7.79 -10.36
N GLN A 302 7.36 7.04 -10.41
CA GLN A 302 7.37 5.78 -11.15
C GLN A 302 6.60 4.67 -10.42
N TYR A 303 7.02 4.35 -9.19
CA TYR A 303 6.37 3.35 -8.34
C TYR A 303 6.36 3.72 -6.85
N ASN A 304 7.05 4.79 -6.47
CA ASN A 304 7.03 5.30 -5.10
C ASN A 304 5.76 6.13 -4.89
N THR A 305 5.05 5.87 -3.79
CA THR A 305 3.87 6.65 -3.44
C THR A 305 4.29 7.88 -2.63
N PRO A 306 3.90 9.11 -3.02
CA PRO A 306 4.12 10.29 -2.19
C PRO A 306 3.39 10.19 -0.83
N VAL A 307 3.86 10.94 0.15
CA VAL A 307 3.23 11.05 1.47
C VAL A 307 2.75 12.48 1.66
N LEU A 308 1.47 12.64 2.00
CA LEU A 308 0.88 13.94 2.34
C LEU A 308 1.13 14.25 3.81
N VAL A 309 1.75 15.39 4.12
CA VAL A 309 1.93 15.89 5.49
C VAL A 309 1.43 17.32 5.55
N GLY A 310 0.35 17.55 6.30
CA GLY A 310 -0.37 18.82 6.25
C GLY A 310 -0.88 19.10 4.83
N ASP A 311 -0.49 20.25 4.28
CA ASP A 311 -0.87 20.70 2.93
C ASP A 311 0.15 20.35 1.84
N TYR A 312 1.21 19.59 2.18
CA TYR A 312 2.34 19.33 1.30
C TYR A 312 2.55 17.85 1.01
N LEU A 313 2.71 17.52 -0.26
CA LEU A 313 3.15 16.21 -0.72
C LEU A 313 4.67 16.15 -0.70
N TYR A 314 5.21 15.08 -0.12
CA TYR A 314 6.61 14.70 -0.23
C TYR A 314 6.68 13.45 -1.10
N GLY A 315 7.46 13.47 -2.18
CA GLY A 315 7.48 12.33 -3.10
C GLY A 315 8.59 12.40 -4.12
N ILE A 316 8.82 11.29 -4.80
CA ILE A 316 9.85 11.20 -5.84
C ILE A 316 9.26 11.60 -7.18
N HIS A 317 9.86 12.60 -7.81
CA HIS A 317 9.64 12.91 -9.22
C HIS A 317 10.71 12.23 -10.07
N GLY A 318 10.31 11.53 -11.12
CA GLY A 318 11.20 10.88 -12.07
C GLY A 318 11.14 9.35 -12.01
N ARG A 319 12.21 8.72 -12.49
CA ARG A 319 12.30 7.26 -12.66
C ARG A 319 13.64 6.74 -12.16
N GLU A 320 13.64 5.52 -11.68
CA GLU A 320 14.84 4.76 -11.33
C GLU A 320 15.71 4.51 -12.56
N ASP A 321 15.10 4.18 -13.69
CA ASP A 321 15.79 3.71 -14.90
C ASP A 321 16.11 4.83 -15.91
N LEU A 322 15.70 6.08 -15.63
CA LEU A 322 15.91 7.21 -16.52
C LEU A 322 16.04 8.52 -15.75
N GLY A 323 17.07 9.30 -16.10
CA GLY A 323 17.28 10.65 -15.58
C GLY A 323 17.85 10.65 -14.17
N SER A 324 17.56 11.72 -13.43
CA SER A 324 17.97 11.90 -12.04
C SER A 324 16.71 12.13 -11.21
N PRO A 325 16.17 11.10 -10.54
CA PRO A 325 14.99 11.28 -9.71
C PRO A 325 15.28 12.23 -8.55
N GLU A 326 14.28 13.04 -8.20
CA GLU A 326 14.37 14.05 -7.15
C GLU A 326 13.29 13.80 -6.11
N LEU A 327 13.63 13.93 -4.83
CA LEU A 327 12.64 14.15 -3.78
C LEU A 327 12.12 15.58 -3.90
N ARG A 328 10.80 15.75 -3.91
CA ARG A 328 10.16 17.06 -3.97
C ARG A 328 9.19 17.26 -2.83
N CYS A 329 9.10 18.52 -2.37
CA CYS A 329 7.97 19.02 -1.61
C CYS A 329 7.06 19.82 -2.55
N VAL A 330 5.79 19.48 -2.59
CA VAL A 330 4.79 20.08 -3.47
C VAL A 330 3.59 20.54 -2.66
N GLU A 331 3.19 21.79 -2.83
CA GLU A 331 1.93 22.30 -2.26
C GLU A 331 0.74 21.62 -2.94
N LEU A 332 -0.02 20.81 -2.19
CA LEU A 332 -1.08 19.99 -2.76
C LEU A 332 -2.10 20.84 -3.51
N ALA A 333 -2.53 21.97 -2.92
CA ALA A 333 -3.61 22.78 -3.46
C ALA A 333 -3.31 23.37 -4.86
N THR A 334 -2.05 23.64 -5.17
CA THR A 334 -1.65 24.38 -6.38
C THR A 334 -0.78 23.56 -7.34
N GLY A 335 -0.17 22.47 -6.87
CA GLY A 335 0.85 21.74 -7.61
C GLY A 335 2.20 22.47 -7.66
N ARG A 336 2.38 23.55 -6.90
CA ARG A 336 3.64 24.28 -6.89
C ARG A 336 4.73 23.45 -6.20
N VAL A 337 5.82 23.19 -6.92
CA VAL A 337 7.05 22.62 -6.35
C VAL A 337 7.69 23.67 -5.44
N MET A 338 7.78 23.36 -4.15
CA MET A 338 8.36 24.24 -3.14
C MET A 338 9.89 24.12 -3.12
N TRP A 339 10.39 22.89 -3.25
CA TRP A 339 11.79 22.57 -3.42
C TRP A 339 11.96 21.16 -4.02
N SER A 340 13.13 20.93 -4.61
CA SER A 340 13.62 19.63 -5.07
C SER A 340 14.97 19.33 -4.42
N GLU A 341 15.22 18.07 -4.11
CA GLU A 341 16.49 17.56 -3.57
C GLU A 341 16.86 16.25 -4.27
N GLN A 342 18.12 16.09 -4.65
CA GLN A 342 18.60 14.86 -5.26
C GLN A 342 18.96 13.84 -4.18
N LEU A 343 18.29 12.68 -4.20
CA LEU A 343 18.63 11.54 -3.35
C LEU A 343 19.45 10.50 -4.13
N PRO A 344 20.13 9.56 -3.43
CA PRO A 344 20.70 8.37 -4.05
C PRO A 344 19.59 7.46 -4.60
N GLY A 345 19.18 7.71 -5.84
CA GLY A 345 18.11 7.00 -6.54
C GLY A 345 16.69 7.43 -6.13
N THR A 346 15.72 6.55 -6.37
CA THR A 346 14.33 6.74 -5.93
C THR A 346 14.17 6.33 -4.47
N ALA A 347 13.06 6.68 -3.82
CA ALA A 347 12.83 6.36 -2.41
C ALA A 347 11.36 6.12 -2.07
N HIS A 348 11.12 5.17 -1.17
CA HIS A 348 9.86 5.02 -0.45
C HIS A 348 9.88 5.88 0.80
N LEU A 349 8.73 6.47 1.15
CA LEU A 349 8.60 7.39 2.28
C LEU A 349 7.70 6.82 3.37
N ILE A 350 8.05 7.07 4.63
CA ILE A 350 7.21 6.84 5.80
C ILE A 350 7.21 8.11 6.64
N TYR A 351 6.02 8.60 7.02
CA TYR A 351 5.86 9.66 8.01
C TYR A 351 5.59 9.05 9.38
N ALA A 352 6.37 9.44 10.38
CA ALA A 352 6.27 8.93 11.74
C ALA A 352 6.90 9.90 12.73
N ASP A 353 6.30 10.09 13.91
CA ASP A 353 6.84 10.97 14.97
C ASP A 353 7.24 12.37 14.44
N ARG A 354 6.37 12.96 13.60
CA ARG A 354 6.58 14.27 12.95
C ARG A 354 7.85 14.37 12.08
N LYS A 355 8.43 13.24 11.70
CA LYS A 355 9.60 13.11 10.83
C LYS A 355 9.22 12.31 9.60
N LEU A 356 9.99 12.45 8.53
CA LEU A 356 9.93 11.60 7.35
C LEU A 356 11.17 10.71 7.29
N ILE A 357 10.95 9.45 6.91
CA ILE A 357 11.98 8.48 6.60
C ILE A 357 11.92 8.21 5.11
N ALA A 358 13.00 8.48 4.38
CA ALA A 358 13.19 8.02 3.01
C ALA A 358 14.09 6.78 3.01
N VAL A 359 13.59 5.67 2.45
CA VAL A 359 14.40 4.48 2.16
C VAL A 359 14.63 4.44 0.67
N THR A 360 15.85 4.71 0.25
CA THR A 360 16.20 4.76 -1.17
C THR A 360 16.39 3.38 -1.77
N ASN A 361 16.15 3.25 -3.08
CA ASN A 361 16.36 2.00 -3.81
C ASN A 361 17.84 1.59 -3.87
N GLU A 362 18.77 2.49 -3.56
CA GLU A 362 20.20 2.20 -3.38
C GLU A 362 20.58 1.80 -1.93
N GLY A 363 19.58 1.65 -1.06
CA GLY A 363 19.76 1.12 0.30
C GLY A 363 20.19 2.15 1.35
N THR A 364 19.99 3.44 1.09
CA THR A 364 20.20 4.49 2.10
C THR A 364 18.89 4.82 2.82
N ALA A 365 18.90 4.82 4.15
CA ALA A 365 17.80 5.36 4.94
C ALA A 365 18.15 6.78 5.41
N ILE A 366 17.23 7.72 5.23
CA ILE A 366 17.42 9.14 5.53
C ILE A 366 16.25 9.62 6.41
N LEU A 367 16.56 10.23 7.54
CA LEU A 367 15.61 10.86 8.47
C LEU A 367 15.66 12.37 8.25
N PHE A 368 14.51 13.01 8.03
CA PHE A 368 14.40 14.44 7.78
C PHE A 368 13.10 15.03 8.33
N LEU A 369 13.06 16.34 8.53
CA LEU A 369 11.84 17.04 8.94
C LEU A 369 10.98 17.38 7.70
N PRO A 370 9.65 17.25 7.79
CA PRO A 370 8.74 17.84 6.80
C PRO A 370 8.77 19.37 6.95
N ASP A 371 9.55 20.04 6.10
CA ASP A 371 9.68 21.50 6.03
C ASP A 371 9.34 21.92 4.60
N GLU A 372 8.41 22.86 4.43
CA GLU A 372 7.95 23.33 3.12
C GLU A 372 8.96 24.25 2.43
N LYS A 373 9.97 24.76 3.15
CA LYS A 373 10.92 25.76 2.64
C LYS A 373 12.24 25.14 2.20
N LYS A 374 12.59 23.95 2.69
CA LYS A 374 13.84 23.27 2.36
C LYS A 374 13.81 21.79 2.70
N PHE A 375 14.73 21.03 2.10
CA PHE A 375 15.09 19.71 2.59
C PHE A 375 15.87 19.82 3.92
N ALA A 376 15.29 19.32 5.01
CA ALA A 376 15.83 19.45 6.36
C ALA A 376 16.28 18.08 6.92
N GLU A 377 17.38 17.54 6.39
CA GLU A 377 17.96 16.28 6.87
C GLU A 377 18.43 16.36 8.32
N ILE A 378 18.14 15.29 9.08
CA ILE A 378 18.59 15.09 10.46
C ILE A 378 19.76 14.09 10.52
N SER A 379 19.60 12.93 9.87
CA SER A 379 20.62 11.88 9.82
C SER A 379 20.34 10.86 8.73
N ARG A 380 21.35 10.10 8.33
CA ARG A 380 21.20 8.98 7.41
C ARG A 380 22.11 7.82 7.80
N PHE A 381 21.79 6.62 7.32
CA PHE A 381 22.66 5.45 7.40
C PHE A 381 22.49 4.53 6.19
N ARG A 382 23.47 3.66 5.97
CA ARG A 382 23.41 2.63 4.92
C ARG A 382 22.69 1.40 5.47
N ALA A 383 21.44 1.20 5.05
CA ALA A 383 20.62 0.05 5.44
C ALA A 383 20.93 -1.20 4.60
N SER A 384 21.32 -1.02 3.33
CA SER A 384 21.75 -2.10 2.46
C SER A 384 22.77 -1.63 1.44
N ASN A 385 23.61 -2.53 0.94
CA ASN A 385 24.50 -2.31 -0.19
C ASN A 385 23.94 -2.84 -1.52
N ASP A 386 22.72 -3.39 -1.51
CA ASP A 386 22.01 -3.92 -2.67
C ASP A 386 20.75 -3.08 -2.96
N ILE A 387 20.02 -3.44 -4.02
CA ILE A 387 18.82 -2.77 -4.48
C ILE A 387 17.66 -3.00 -3.50
N VAL A 388 16.90 -1.95 -3.17
CA VAL A 388 15.77 -1.96 -2.24
C VAL A 388 14.50 -1.41 -2.92
N ARG A 389 13.86 -2.19 -3.79
CA ARG A 389 12.60 -1.79 -4.45
C ARG A 389 11.35 -2.08 -3.60
N ALA A 390 11.44 -3.04 -2.69
CA ALA A 390 10.33 -3.38 -1.82
C ALA A 390 10.00 -2.20 -0.89
N LEU A 391 8.70 -2.00 -0.65
CA LEU A 391 8.24 -1.03 0.35
C LEU A 391 8.79 -1.41 1.73
N PRO A 392 9.37 -0.46 2.49
CA PRO A 392 9.71 -0.69 3.89
C PRO A 392 8.45 -0.77 4.76
N ALA A 393 8.61 -1.31 5.97
CA ALA A 393 7.62 -1.19 7.03
C ALA A 393 8.25 -0.60 8.28
N LEU A 394 7.48 0.15 9.04
CA LEU A 394 7.85 0.67 10.35
C LEU A 394 6.82 0.18 11.36
N SER A 395 7.29 -0.49 12.40
CA SER A 395 6.41 -0.93 13.48
C SER A 395 7.12 -0.97 14.82
N GLY A 396 6.58 -0.27 15.82
CA GLY A 396 7.07 -0.27 17.20
C GLY A 396 8.53 0.17 17.33
N GLY A 397 8.95 1.14 16.52
CA GLY A 397 10.34 1.61 16.45
C GLY A 397 11.29 0.71 15.65
N TYR A 398 10.77 -0.30 14.94
CA TYR A 398 11.57 -1.19 14.10
C TYR A 398 11.31 -0.93 12.62
N LEU A 399 12.35 -0.54 11.89
CA LEU A 399 12.32 -0.36 10.43
C LEU A 399 12.75 -1.64 9.75
N LEU A 400 11.90 -2.18 8.89
CA LEU A 400 12.19 -3.34 8.05
C LEU A 400 12.51 -2.92 6.63
N VAL A 401 13.67 -3.34 6.13
CA VAL A 401 14.18 -3.02 4.79
C VAL A 401 14.52 -4.31 4.06
N ARG A 402 13.89 -4.54 2.90
CA ARG A 402 14.06 -5.76 2.10
C ARG A 402 14.90 -5.48 0.85
N GLU A 403 15.97 -6.25 0.69
CA GLU A 403 16.77 -6.30 -0.52
C GLU A 403 16.02 -7.06 -1.62
N THR A 404 16.09 -6.56 -2.84
CA THR A 404 15.38 -7.05 -4.03
C THR A 404 16.32 -7.14 -5.23
N GLY A 405 17.55 -7.58 -5.01
CA GLY A 405 18.51 -7.86 -6.07
C GLY A 405 17.98 -8.91 -7.06
N THR A 406 18.75 -9.19 -8.11
CA THR A 406 18.31 -9.99 -9.29
C THR A 406 17.74 -11.38 -8.96
N ARG A 407 18.04 -11.95 -7.78
CA ARG A 407 17.51 -13.25 -7.31
C ARG A 407 16.82 -13.15 -5.94
N GLY A 408 16.33 -11.97 -5.58
CA GLY A 408 15.90 -11.65 -4.22
C GLY A 408 17.05 -11.15 -3.35
N GLY A 409 16.82 -11.13 -2.04
CA GLY A 409 17.78 -10.65 -1.06
C GLY A 409 17.21 -10.73 0.36
N PRO A 410 18.07 -10.55 1.38
CA PRO A 410 17.65 -10.55 2.76
C PRO A 410 16.74 -9.38 3.11
N ILE A 411 15.93 -9.58 4.12
CA ILE A 411 15.31 -8.51 4.89
C ILE A 411 16.10 -8.26 6.17
N ARG A 412 16.24 -6.98 6.53
CA ARG A 412 16.93 -6.50 7.73
C ARG A 412 15.97 -5.72 8.59
N CYS A 413 16.09 -5.88 9.91
CA CYS A 413 15.32 -5.15 10.90
C CYS A 413 16.23 -4.26 11.72
N PHE A 414 15.96 -2.96 11.73
CA PHE A 414 16.73 -1.95 12.45
C PHE A 414 15.90 -1.33 13.56
N GLN A 415 16.45 -1.23 14.76
CA GLN A 415 15.82 -0.49 15.85
C GLN A 415 16.08 1.01 15.68
N ILE A 416 15.11 1.73 15.14
CA ILE A 416 15.19 3.17 14.84
C ILE A 416 14.41 4.06 15.81
N GLY A 417 13.55 3.45 16.62
CA GLY A 417 12.77 4.10 17.67
C GLY A 417 13.37 3.91 19.06
N LYS A 418 12.84 4.69 20.00
CA LYS A 418 13.16 4.54 21.43
C LYS A 418 12.55 3.22 21.91
N SER A 419 13.31 2.39 22.64
CA SER A 419 12.73 1.19 23.26
C SER A 419 11.54 1.62 24.12
N PRO A 420 10.35 1.00 23.98
CA PRO A 420 9.22 1.26 24.86
C PRO A 420 9.53 0.87 26.31
#